data_AF-A0A1Q5G5I1-F1
#
_entry.id   AF-A0A1Q5G5I1-F1
#
_cell.length_a   1.000
_cell.length_b   1.000
_cell.length_c   1.000
_cell.angle_alpha   90.00
_cell.angle_beta   90.00
_cell.angle_gamma   90.00
#
_symmetry.space_group_name_H-M   'P 1'
#
loop_
_entity.id
_entity.type
_entity.pdbx_description
1 polymer ?
#
loop_
_entity_poly.entity_id
_entity_poly.type
_entity_poly.pdbx_seq_one_letter_code
_entity_poly.pdbx_strand_id
1 'polypeptide(L)'
;MAGFKINRRAIEKMQKEIAKEFERANRKHPVRVPVEVDAPRLGTLALSSASGIESDPYLSRLLIWLYDASRQNPGRFVDVAVFLESEGLPAEEATEMALRLKRLGLVRVVEGMGGDDSEVYPTDDGILEARRLLDLRTDAVARFRHACDVLLQWVLRTGGRDSAIEVLSYTDDPQCSFAGDLLAEAEALGALDYLADHSLVQIHSTNDGATVRITAAGTRCVLAGGSVNDYLSRQPNGGDTYNINNSQGFVVGSQQHVVQNNHVGLDASKLAEFAQMVRQFAPTLGSADDQQSQILTDAEVLEEAATADQPEPGRIRAAYEQLQTTLTAIGTATPGLAMLVQAGQGAFQATFGG
;
A
#
# COMPACT_ATOMS: atom_id res chain seq x y z
N MET A 1 -43.40 -13.47 -56.64
CA MET A 1 -42.65 -13.08 -55.44
C MET A 1 -41.50 -14.06 -55.24
N ALA A 2 -40.26 -13.63 -55.47
CA ALA A 2 -39.08 -14.49 -55.36
C ALA A 2 -38.57 -14.51 -53.91
N GLY A 3 -38.61 -15.67 -53.26
CA GLY A 3 -38.17 -15.84 -51.88
C GLY A 3 -36.65 -15.88 -51.76
N PHE A 4 -36.06 -14.92 -51.04
CA PHE A 4 -34.66 -14.95 -50.63
C PHE A 4 -34.43 -16.13 -49.68
N LYS A 5 -33.79 -17.20 -50.18
CA LYS A 5 -33.32 -18.31 -49.33
C LYS A 5 -31.99 -17.91 -48.70
N ILE A 6 -32.03 -17.62 -47.40
CA ILE A 6 -30.83 -17.37 -46.60
C ILE A 6 -29.91 -18.60 -46.68
N ASN A 7 -28.69 -18.38 -47.16
CA ASN A 7 -27.74 -19.45 -47.43
C ASN A 7 -27.07 -19.89 -46.13
N ARG A 8 -27.72 -20.82 -45.43
CA ARG A 8 -27.38 -21.31 -44.09
C ARG A 8 -25.92 -21.77 -43.95
N ARG A 9 -25.34 -22.31 -45.03
CA ARG A 9 -23.93 -22.74 -45.08
C ARG A 9 -22.94 -21.58 -45.01
N ALA A 10 -23.29 -20.41 -45.55
CA ALA A 10 -22.43 -19.23 -45.47
C ALA A 10 -22.41 -18.65 -44.04
N ILE A 11 -23.54 -18.73 -43.34
CA ILE A 11 -23.66 -18.28 -41.94
C ILE A 11 -22.86 -19.20 -41.01
N GLU A 12 -22.96 -20.52 -41.18
CA GLU A 12 -22.16 -21.47 -40.39
C GLU A 12 -20.65 -21.29 -40.61
N LYS A 13 -20.24 -20.99 -41.85
CA LYS A 13 -18.83 -20.71 -42.16
C LYS A 13 -18.36 -19.43 -41.48
N MET A 14 -19.18 -18.37 -41.50
CA MET A 14 -18.88 -17.09 -40.84
C MET A 14 -18.81 -17.24 -39.32
N GLN A 15 -19.71 -18.02 -38.71
CA GLN A 15 -19.67 -18.30 -37.27
C GLN A 15 -18.39 -19.04 -36.86
N LYS A 16 -17.92 -20.01 -37.66
CA LYS A 16 -16.66 -20.72 -37.40
C LYS A 16 -15.43 -19.81 -37.53
N GLU A 17 -15.41 -18.89 -38.49
CA GLU A 17 -14.30 -17.93 -38.62
C GLU A 17 -14.28 -16.93 -37.46
N ILE A 18 -15.43 -16.41 -37.05
CA ILE A 18 -15.54 -15.53 -35.88
C ILE A 18 -15.03 -16.24 -34.61
N ALA A 19 -15.47 -17.48 -34.36
CA ALA A 19 -15.01 -18.25 -33.20
C ALA A 19 -13.49 -18.46 -33.20
N LYS A 20 -12.90 -18.74 -34.37
CA LYS A 20 -11.46 -18.98 -34.51
C LYS A 20 -10.63 -17.70 -34.33
N GLU A 21 -11.15 -16.56 -34.76
CA GLU A 21 -10.50 -15.26 -34.52
C GLU A 21 -10.61 -14.82 -33.05
N PHE A 22 -11.74 -15.09 -32.37
CA PHE A 22 -11.85 -14.88 -30.93
C PHE A 22 -10.88 -15.75 -30.13
N GLU A 23 -10.69 -17.01 -30.52
CA GLU A 23 -9.74 -17.91 -29.85
C GLU A 23 -8.28 -17.50 -30.06
N ARG A 24 -7.94 -16.95 -31.24
CA ARG A 24 -6.63 -16.34 -31.54
C ARG A 24 -6.40 -15.05 -30.76
N ALA A 25 -7.43 -14.21 -30.64
CA ALA A 25 -7.38 -12.99 -29.85
C ALA A 25 -7.20 -13.29 -28.36
N ASN A 26 -7.90 -14.30 -27.83
CA ASN A 26 -7.82 -14.69 -26.42
C ASN A 26 -6.46 -15.30 -26.03
N ARG A 27 -5.70 -15.86 -26.98
CA ARG A 27 -4.30 -16.29 -26.77
C ARG A 27 -3.30 -15.13 -26.70
N LYS A 28 -3.57 -14.02 -27.41
CA LYS A 28 -2.69 -12.82 -27.39
C LYS A 28 -3.04 -11.85 -26.26
N HIS A 29 -4.32 -11.73 -25.93
CA HIS A 29 -4.83 -10.91 -24.84
C HIS A 29 -5.95 -11.70 -24.13
N PRO A 30 -5.65 -12.40 -23.02
CA PRO A 30 -6.68 -13.13 -22.30
C PRO A 30 -7.73 -12.16 -21.79
N VAL A 31 -8.96 -12.31 -22.27
CA VAL A 31 -10.12 -11.54 -21.80
C VAL A 31 -10.40 -11.99 -20.39
N ARG A 32 -10.00 -11.19 -19.40
CA ARG A 32 -10.45 -11.35 -18.02
C ARG A 32 -11.89 -10.88 -17.95
N VAL A 33 -12.82 -11.83 -18.04
CA VAL A 33 -14.19 -11.60 -17.59
C VAL A 33 -14.11 -11.45 -16.07
N PRO A 34 -14.49 -10.30 -15.49
CA PRO A 34 -14.71 -10.25 -14.06
C PRO A 34 -15.84 -11.23 -13.78
N VAL A 35 -15.51 -12.33 -13.10
CA VAL A 35 -16.53 -13.13 -12.43
C VAL A 35 -17.11 -12.18 -11.40
N GLU A 36 -18.26 -11.61 -11.71
CA GLU A 36 -19.17 -11.10 -10.69
C GLU A 36 -19.48 -12.30 -9.81
N VAL A 37 -18.73 -12.38 -8.71
CA VAL A 37 -19.08 -13.27 -7.61
C VAL A 37 -20.44 -12.78 -7.16
N ASP A 38 -21.47 -13.62 -7.33
CA ASP A 38 -22.80 -13.38 -6.77
C ASP A 38 -22.62 -12.82 -5.37
N ALA A 39 -23.17 -11.62 -5.16
CA ALA A 39 -23.09 -10.96 -3.88
C ALA A 39 -23.50 -11.97 -2.79
N PRO A 40 -22.69 -12.15 -1.74
CA PRO A 40 -23.04 -13.05 -0.66
C PRO A 40 -24.44 -12.67 -0.16
N ARG A 41 -25.34 -13.66 -0.11
CA ARG A 41 -26.66 -13.50 0.49
C ARG A 41 -26.49 -12.85 1.87
N LEU A 42 -27.40 -11.94 2.20
CA LEU A 42 -27.40 -11.04 3.36
C LEU A 42 -27.07 -11.66 4.75
N GLY A 43 -26.94 -12.97 4.90
CA GLY A 43 -26.49 -13.62 6.13
C GLY A 43 -24.97 -13.50 6.38
N THR A 44 -24.14 -13.47 5.34
CA THR A 44 -22.67 -13.38 5.50
C THR A 44 -22.14 -11.96 5.74
N LEU A 45 -22.97 -10.94 5.54
CA LEU A 45 -22.66 -9.56 5.92
C LEU A 45 -22.85 -9.29 7.43
N ALA A 46 -23.54 -10.18 8.15
CA ALA A 46 -23.77 -10.02 9.58
C ALA A 46 -22.46 -10.06 10.39
N LEU A 47 -21.48 -10.86 9.95
CA LEU A 47 -20.15 -10.92 10.56
C LEU A 47 -19.33 -9.64 10.36
N SER A 48 -19.57 -8.88 9.29
CA SER A 48 -18.94 -7.56 9.10
C SER A 48 -19.62 -6.48 9.92
N SER A 49 -20.91 -6.62 10.26
CA SER A 49 -21.60 -5.72 11.21
C SER A 49 -21.44 -6.12 12.68
N ALA A 50 -21.03 -7.36 12.98
CA ALA A 50 -20.67 -7.81 14.33
C ALA A 50 -19.31 -7.28 14.81
N SER A 51 -18.50 -6.75 13.88
CA SER A 51 -17.20 -6.09 14.11
C SER A 51 -17.24 -4.85 15.03
N GLY A 52 -18.40 -4.51 15.60
CA GLY A 52 -18.57 -3.43 16.59
C GLY A 52 -19.03 -3.90 17.98
N ILE A 53 -19.46 -5.16 18.14
CA ILE A 53 -19.94 -5.67 19.44
C ILE A 53 -18.78 -5.82 20.42
N GLU A 54 -17.59 -6.16 19.90
CA GLU A 54 -16.35 -6.34 20.66
C GLU A 54 -15.97 -5.10 21.47
N SER A 55 -16.34 -3.93 20.94
CA SER A 55 -16.09 -2.62 21.54
C SER A 55 -17.19 -2.18 22.52
N ASP A 56 -18.35 -2.86 22.53
CA ASP A 56 -19.42 -2.63 23.50
C ASP A 56 -19.27 -3.66 24.65
N PRO A 57 -18.89 -3.20 25.87
CA PRO A 57 -18.68 -4.10 27.01
C PRO A 57 -19.92 -4.93 27.33
N TYR A 58 -21.09 -4.28 27.33
CA TYR A 58 -22.31 -4.85 27.87
C TYR A 58 -22.96 -5.81 26.87
N LEU A 59 -22.97 -5.46 25.58
CA LEU A 59 -23.47 -6.37 24.55
C LEU A 59 -22.59 -7.63 24.41
N SER A 60 -21.26 -7.47 24.47
CA SER A 60 -20.35 -8.62 24.46
C SER A 60 -20.54 -9.54 25.66
N ARG A 61 -20.63 -8.98 26.89
CA ARG A 61 -20.90 -9.77 28.10
C ARG A 61 -22.25 -10.46 28.05
N LEU A 62 -23.30 -9.76 27.61
CA LEU A 62 -24.64 -10.32 27.49
C LEU A 62 -24.65 -11.52 26.54
N LEU A 63 -23.97 -11.44 25.39
CA LEU A 63 -23.94 -12.54 24.43
C LEU A 63 -23.20 -13.77 24.99
N ILE A 64 -22.09 -13.56 25.72
CA ILE A 64 -21.35 -14.64 26.39
C ILE A 64 -22.19 -15.25 27.52
N TRP A 65 -22.87 -14.43 28.31
CA TRP A 65 -23.77 -14.88 29.36
C TRP A 65 -24.93 -15.71 28.79
N LEU A 66 -25.54 -15.28 27.68
CA LEU A 66 -26.57 -16.04 26.98
C LEU A 66 -26.04 -17.37 26.43
N TYR A 67 -24.80 -17.40 25.94
CA TYR A 67 -24.15 -18.63 25.53
C TYR A 67 -23.98 -19.60 26.70
N ASP A 68 -23.49 -19.15 27.85
CA ASP A 68 -23.36 -19.99 29.05
C ASP A 68 -24.72 -20.46 29.58
N ALA A 69 -25.72 -19.59 29.59
CA ALA A 69 -27.09 -19.92 29.96
C ALA A 69 -27.69 -20.98 29.01
N SER A 70 -27.42 -20.89 27.71
CA SER A 70 -27.86 -21.88 26.71
C SER A 70 -27.19 -23.25 26.88
N ARG A 71 -25.94 -23.28 27.38
CA ARG A 71 -25.24 -24.54 27.70
C ARG A 71 -25.82 -25.21 28.93
N GLN A 72 -26.19 -24.42 29.93
CA GLN A 72 -26.79 -24.92 31.18
C GLN A 72 -28.25 -25.34 30.99
N ASN A 73 -29.01 -24.61 30.17
CA ASN A 73 -30.44 -24.85 29.92
C ASN A 73 -30.74 -24.81 28.41
N PRO A 74 -30.48 -25.91 27.67
CA PRO A 74 -30.69 -25.95 26.23
C PRO A 74 -32.17 -25.76 25.87
N GLY A 75 -32.45 -24.83 24.95
CA GLY A 75 -33.79 -24.58 24.40
C GLY A 75 -34.73 -23.74 25.27
N ARG A 76 -34.26 -23.16 26.38
CA ARG A 76 -35.07 -22.27 27.23
C ARG A 76 -34.77 -20.81 26.92
N PHE A 77 -35.82 -20.00 26.84
CA PHE A 77 -35.67 -18.54 26.78
C PHE A 77 -35.19 -18.00 28.13
N VAL A 78 -34.30 -17.03 28.07
CA VAL A 78 -33.67 -16.43 29.24
C VAL A 78 -34.02 -14.95 29.25
N ASP A 79 -34.44 -14.44 30.40
CA ASP A 79 -34.77 -13.04 30.58
C ASP A 79 -33.48 -12.21 30.73
N VAL A 80 -33.31 -11.22 29.87
CA VAL A 80 -32.18 -10.27 29.87
C VAL A 80 -32.16 -9.43 31.14
N ALA A 81 -33.31 -9.19 31.79
CA ALA A 81 -33.38 -8.44 33.05
C ALA A 81 -32.53 -9.08 34.17
N VAL A 82 -32.43 -10.42 34.19
CA VAL A 82 -31.60 -11.17 35.16
C VAL A 82 -30.11 -10.83 35.00
N PHE A 83 -29.66 -10.63 33.76
CA PHE A 83 -28.29 -10.22 33.48
C PHE A 83 -28.05 -8.77 33.94
N LEU A 84 -28.97 -7.84 33.65
CA LEU A 84 -28.83 -6.44 34.05
C LEU A 84 -28.81 -6.28 35.57
N GLU A 85 -29.64 -7.04 36.29
CA GLU A 85 -29.60 -7.09 37.76
C GLU A 85 -28.24 -7.53 38.29
N SER A 86 -27.61 -8.53 37.63
CA SER A 86 -26.29 -9.03 38.04
C SER A 86 -25.15 -8.05 37.78
N GLU A 87 -25.27 -7.20 36.76
CA GLU A 87 -24.29 -6.15 36.41
C GLU A 87 -24.64 -4.79 37.06
N GLY A 88 -25.77 -4.68 37.77
CA GLY A 88 -26.22 -3.45 38.44
C GLY A 88 -26.79 -2.38 37.49
N LEU A 89 -27.26 -2.77 36.30
CA LEU A 89 -27.84 -1.91 35.28
C LEU A 89 -29.37 -1.77 35.44
N PRO A 90 -29.96 -0.64 34.98
CA PRO A 90 -31.41 -0.45 35.07
C PRO A 90 -32.16 -1.41 34.14
N ALA A 91 -33.16 -2.11 34.66
CA ALA A 91 -33.93 -3.10 33.92
C ALA A 91 -34.64 -2.54 32.66
N GLU A 92 -34.86 -1.23 32.59
CA GLU A 92 -35.43 -0.55 31.42
C GLU A 92 -34.56 -0.68 30.16
N GLU A 93 -33.25 -0.89 30.31
CA GLU A 93 -32.32 -1.07 29.19
C GLU A 93 -32.36 -2.50 28.61
N ALA A 94 -32.98 -3.46 29.30
CA ALA A 94 -33.02 -4.86 28.88
C ALA A 94 -33.68 -5.04 27.50
N THR A 95 -34.81 -4.37 27.28
CA THR A 95 -35.54 -4.39 26.02
C THR A 95 -34.73 -3.77 24.89
N GLU A 96 -33.97 -2.71 25.16
CA GLU A 96 -33.11 -2.07 24.14
C GLU A 96 -31.95 -2.98 23.74
N MET A 97 -31.27 -3.60 24.72
CA MET A 97 -30.18 -4.54 24.47
C MET A 97 -30.66 -5.78 23.71
N ALA A 98 -31.80 -6.34 24.11
CA ALA A 98 -32.45 -7.46 23.42
C ALA A 98 -32.79 -7.11 21.96
N LEU A 99 -33.34 -5.92 21.73
CA LEU A 99 -33.67 -5.44 20.39
C LEU A 99 -32.41 -5.22 19.52
N ARG A 100 -31.33 -4.66 20.09
CA ARG A 100 -30.05 -4.49 19.39
C ARG A 100 -29.48 -5.83 18.96
N LEU A 101 -29.42 -6.82 19.85
CA LEU A 101 -28.96 -8.17 19.52
C LEU A 101 -29.86 -8.86 18.49
N LYS A 102 -31.18 -8.65 18.54
CA LYS A 102 -32.15 -9.16 17.55
C LYS A 102 -31.89 -8.57 16.16
N ARG A 103 -31.62 -7.26 16.08
CA ARG A 103 -31.30 -6.58 14.80
C ARG A 103 -30.00 -7.10 14.18
N LEU A 104 -29.06 -7.51 15.02
CA LEU A 104 -27.80 -8.12 14.59
C LEU A 104 -27.96 -9.60 14.23
N GLY A 105 -29.14 -10.19 14.43
CA GLY A 105 -29.43 -11.60 14.12
C GLY A 105 -28.87 -12.61 15.13
N LEU A 106 -28.32 -12.14 16.25
CA LEU A 106 -27.61 -12.96 17.23
C LEU A 106 -28.55 -13.61 18.26
N VAL A 107 -29.73 -13.04 18.47
CA VAL A 107 -30.75 -13.59 19.37
C VAL A 107 -32.13 -13.54 18.72
N ARG A 108 -32.96 -14.50 19.12
CA ARG A 108 -34.39 -14.51 18.88
C ARG A 108 -35.08 -14.04 20.17
N VAL A 109 -35.85 -12.96 20.05
CA VAL A 109 -36.70 -12.45 21.14
C VAL A 109 -38.08 -13.08 21.01
N VAL A 110 -38.66 -13.50 22.14
CA VAL A 110 -40.08 -13.89 22.19
C VAL A 110 -40.91 -12.65 22.33
N GLU A 111 -41.73 -12.36 21.32
CA GLU A 111 -42.73 -11.30 21.42
C GLU A 111 -43.95 -11.87 22.15
N GLY A 112 -44.05 -11.58 23.45
CA GLY A 112 -45.18 -11.99 24.28
C GLY A 112 -46.36 -11.02 24.15
N MET A 113 -47.60 -11.50 24.29
CA MET A 113 -48.79 -10.62 24.36
C MET A 113 -48.79 -9.66 25.57
N GLY A 114 -47.83 -9.79 26.50
CA GLY A 114 -47.72 -9.04 27.75
C GLY A 114 -46.77 -7.84 27.74
N GLY A 115 -46.01 -7.59 26.66
CA GLY A 115 -45.20 -6.37 26.51
C GLY A 115 -43.77 -6.41 27.05
N ASP A 116 -43.37 -7.47 27.77
CA ASP A 116 -41.98 -7.65 28.21
C ASP A 116 -41.19 -8.47 27.17
N ASP A 117 -40.70 -7.79 26.13
CA ASP A 117 -39.83 -8.35 25.07
C ASP A 117 -38.38 -8.58 25.56
N SER A 118 -38.23 -9.05 26.81
CA SER A 118 -36.92 -9.26 27.46
C SER A 118 -36.47 -10.73 27.45
N GLU A 119 -37.35 -11.66 27.06
CA GLU A 119 -37.00 -13.07 26.91
C GLU A 119 -36.30 -13.34 25.58
N VAL A 120 -35.05 -13.78 25.64
CA VAL A 120 -34.20 -14.03 24.47
C VAL A 120 -33.60 -15.42 24.44
N TYR A 121 -33.30 -15.87 23.24
CA TYR A 121 -32.60 -17.11 22.96
C TYR A 121 -31.51 -16.88 21.91
N PRO A 122 -30.26 -17.31 22.12
CA PRO A 122 -29.19 -17.13 21.13
C PRO A 122 -29.46 -17.97 19.87
N THR A 123 -29.28 -17.37 18.69
CA THR A 123 -29.33 -18.08 17.42
C THR A 123 -28.04 -18.88 17.19
N ASP A 124 -28.00 -19.72 16.16
CA ASP A 124 -26.75 -20.43 15.79
C ASP A 124 -25.62 -19.43 15.50
N ASP A 125 -25.93 -18.30 14.84
CA ASP A 125 -24.99 -17.21 14.60
C ASP A 125 -24.56 -16.52 15.91
N GLY A 126 -25.49 -16.31 16.85
CA GLY A 126 -25.18 -15.80 18.19
C GLY A 126 -24.26 -16.70 19.00
N ILE A 127 -24.43 -18.02 18.88
CA ILE A 127 -23.55 -19.01 19.54
C ILE A 127 -22.15 -18.98 18.92
N LEU A 128 -22.05 -18.89 17.59
CA LEU A 128 -20.75 -18.78 16.91
C LEU A 128 -20.04 -17.47 17.28
N GLU A 129 -20.78 -16.37 17.34
CA GLU A 129 -20.24 -15.07 17.71
C GLU A 129 -19.81 -15.02 19.18
N ALA A 130 -20.57 -15.62 20.10
CA ALA A 130 -20.17 -15.75 21.50
C ALA A 130 -18.85 -16.54 21.65
N ARG A 131 -18.67 -17.62 20.88
CA ARG A 131 -17.41 -18.38 20.86
C ARG A 131 -16.26 -17.54 20.30
N ARG A 132 -16.51 -16.79 19.22
CA ARG A 132 -15.51 -15.88 18.65
C ARG A 132 -15.07 -14.83 19.68
N LEU A 133 -16.00 -14.26 20.45
CA LEU A 133 -15.68 -13.32 21.54
C LEU A 133 -14.88 -14.00 22.66
N LEU A 134 -15.20 -15.24 23.03
CA LEU A 134 -14.40 -16.01 24.00
C LEU A 134 -12.99 -16.28 23.49
N ASP A 135 -12.82 -16.62 22.22
CA ASP A 135 -11.51 -16.80 21.61
C ASP A 135 -10.71 -15.49 21.62
N LEU A 136 -11.37 -14.36 21.27
CA LEU A 136 -10.78 -13.02 21.30
C LEU A 136 -10.35 -12.56 22.70
N ARG A 137 -11.05 -12.98 23.76
CA ARG A 137 -10.62 -12.71 25.15
C ARG A 137 -9.28 -13.35 25.48
N THR A 138 -8.92 -14.45 24.81
CA THR A 138 -7.64 -15.14 25.01
C THR A 138 -6.55 -14.70 24.04
N ASP A 139 -6.91 -13.98 22.96
CA ASP A 139 -5.96 -13.49 21.97
C ASP A 139 -5.26 -12.22 22.47
N ALA A 140 -4.07 -12.39 23.03
CA ALA A 140 -3.23 -11.30 23.50
C ALA A 140 -2.89 -10.27 22.40
N VAL A 141 -2.77 -10.69 21.13
CA VAL A 141 -2.42 -9.79 20.03
C VAL A 141 -3.62 -8.94 19.63
N ALA A 142 -4.81 -9.53 19.55
CA ALA A 142 -6.04 -8.79 19.27
C ALA A 142 -6.33 -7.77 20.38
N ARG A 143 -6.21 -8.20 21.65
CA ARG A 143 -6.37 -7.33 22.83
C ARG A 143 -5.40 -6.16 22.82
N PHE A 144 -4.13 -6.41 22.53
CA PHE A 144 -3.12 -5.36 22.45
C PHE A 144 -3.39 -4.35 21.34
N ARG A 145 -3.80 -4.82 20.16
CA ARG A 145 -4.17 -3.94 19.03
C ARG A 145 -5.35 -3.03 19.39
N HIS A 146 -6.39 -3.61 19.98
CA HIS A 146 -7.54 -2.85 20.45
C HIS A 146 -7.16 -1.83 21.53
N ALA A 147 -6.31 -2.23 22.48
CA ALA A 147 -5.80 -1.32 23.52
C ALA A 147 -5.08 -0.12 22.91
N CYS A 148 -4.20 -0.30 21.92
CA CYS A 148 -3.54 0.79 21.21
C CYS A 148 -4.54 1.74 20.52
N ASP A 149 -5.53 1.18 19.82
CA ASP A 149 -6.51 1.96 19.06
C ASP A 149 -7.41 2.78 20.00
N VAL A 150 -7.96 2.14 21.03
CA VAL A 150 -8.87 2.79 21.99
C VAL A 150 -8.12 3.79 22.87
N LEU A 151 -6.92 3.46 23.34
CA LEU A 151 -6.14 4.38 24.18
C LEU A 151 -5.80 5.65 23.40
N LEU A 152 -5.41 5.53 22.13
CA LEU A 152 -5.12 6.68 21.29
C LEU A 152 -6.37 7.55 21.02
N GLN A 153 -7.51 6.91 20.76
CA GLN A 153 -8.81 7.62 20.60
C GLN A 153 -9.22 8.32 21.90
N TRP A 154 -9.03 7.66 23.04
CA TRP A 154 -9.33 8.20 24.36
C TRP A 154 -8.48 9.43 24.67
N VAL A 155 -7.16 9.39 24.43
CA VAL A 155 -6.29 10.55 24.64
C VAL A 155 -6.77 11.74 23.80
N LEU A 156 -7.13 11.51 22.53
CA LEU A 156 -7.65 12.60 21.68
C LEU A 156 -8.99 13.15 22.18
N ARG A 157 -9.91 12.28 22.61
CA ARG A 157 -11.24 12.68 23.09
C ARG A 157 -11.17 13.47 24.39
N THR A 158 -10.37 12.98 25.35
CA THR A 158 -10.35 13.50 26.72
C THR A 158 -9.40 14.69 26.87
N GLY A 159 -8.26 14.72 26.16
CA GLY A 159 -7.25 15.79 26.25
C GLY A 159 -7.21 16.73 25.06
N GLY A 160 -8.03 16.49 24.03
CA GLY A 160 -7.97 17.28 22.81
C GLY A 160 -6.59 17.24 22.15
N ARG A 161 -6.16 18.35 21.53
CA ARG A 161 -4.90 18.42 20.79
C ARG A 161 -3.67 18.81 21.63
N ASP A 162 -3.87 19.43 22.80
CA ASP A 162 -2.77 20.05 23.56
C ASP A 162 -2.80 19.79 25.07
N SER A 163 -3.86 19.18 25.63
CA SER A 163 -3.94 18.94 27.06
C SER A 163 -3.28 17.61 27.44
N ALA A 164 -2.51 17.64 28.52
CA ALA A 164 -1.94 16.44 29.12
C ALA A 164 -2.97 15.80 30.06
N ILE A 165 -3.13 14.49 29.97
CA ILE A 165 -4.14 13.70 30.70
C ILE A 165 -3.44 12.69 31.59
N GLU A 166 -3.98 12.42 32.77
CA GLU A 166 -3.48 11.40 33.66
C GLU A 166 -3.83 9.99 33.17
N VAL A 167 -2.83 9.10 33.07
CA VAL A 167 -2.99 7.73 32.53
C VAL A 167 -4.01 6.91 33.34
N LEU A 168 -4.06 7.10 34.66
CA LEU A 168 -4.93 6.35 35.55
C LEU A 168 -6.42 6.61 35.29
N SER A 169 -6.79 7.75 34.70
CA SER A 169 -8.18 8.03 34.33
C SER A 169 -8.71 7.19 33.16
N TYR A 170 -7.82 6.41 32.50
CA TYR A 170 -8.21 5.49 31.43
C TYR A 170 -9.00 4.27 31.95
N THR A 171 -8.75 3.82 33.18
CA THR A 171 -9.44 2.63 33.73
C THR A 171 -10.92 2.87 34.00
N ASP A 172 -11.32 4.14 34.15
CA ASP A 172 -12.71 4.54 34.37
C ASP A 172 -13.49 4.69 33.05
N ASP A 173 -12.83 4.61 31.89
CA ASP A 173 -13.49 4.75 30.59
C ASP A 173 -14.21 3.44 30.20
N PRO A 174 -15.51 3.48 29.85
CA PRO A 174 -16.26 2.31 29.41
C PRO A 174 -15.66 1.60 28.18
N GLN A 175 -14.85 2.29 27.37
CA GLN A 175 -14.19 1.70 26.21
C GLN A 175 -12.92 0.93 26.55
N CYS A 176 -12.47 0.94 27.80
CA CYS A 176 -11.35 0.12 28.30
C CYS A 176 -11.68 -1.39 28.34
N SER A 177 -12.78 -1.81 27.69
CA SER A 177 -13.16 -3.20 27.53
C SER A 177 -12.93 -3.72 26.11
N PHE A 178 -12.59 -4.99 26.00
CA PHE A 178 -12.53 -5.74 24.75
C PHE A 178 -13.22 -7.09 24.89
N ALA A 179 -14.14 -7.40 23.97
CA ALA A 179 -14.94 -8.62 23.99
C ALA A 179 -15.65 -8.85 25.35
N GLY A 180 -16.02 -7.75 26.02
CA GLY A 180 -16.68 -7.76 27.33
C GLY A 180 -15.75 -7.97 28.53
N ASP A 181 -14.44 -8.11 28.37
CA ASP A 181 -13.50 -8.09 29.51
C ASP A 181 -12.74 -6.76 29.57
N LEU A 182 -12.49 -6.28 30.79
CA LEU A 182 -11.65 -5.11 30.99
C LEU A 182 -10.21 -5.41 30.54
N LEU A 183 -9.56 -4.43 29.93
CA LEU A 183 -8.14 -4.49 29.64
C LEU A 183 -7.36 -4.40 30.96
N ALA A 184 -6.35 -5.25 31.11
CA ALA A 184 -5.49 -5.22 32.28
C ALA A 184 -4.60 -3.97 32.25
N GLU A 185 -4.23 -3.47 33.42
CA GLU A 185 -3.35 -2.30 33.55
C GLU A 185 -2.02 -2.50 32.79
N ALA A 186 -1.45 -3.71 32.86
CA ALA A 186 -0.23 -4.05 32.13
C ALA A 186 -0.41 -3.99 30.60
N GLU A 187 -1.60 -4.32 30.08
CA GLU A 187 -1.91 -4.21 28.65
C GLU A 187 -2.01 -2.74 28.23
N ALA A 188 -2.64 -1.90 29.06
CA ALA A 188 -2.76 -0.46 28.83
C ALA A 188 -1.40 0.25 28.88
N LEU A 189 -0.54 -0.08 29.86
CA LEU A 189 0.82 0.46 29.95
C LEU A 189 1.68 0.01 28.78
N GLY A 190 1.63 -1.27 28.40
CA GLY A 190 2.36 -1.76 27.23
C GLY A 190 1.89 -1.12 25.92
N ALA A 191 0.59 -0.87 25.77
CA ALA A 191 0.04 -0.13 24.63
C ALA A 191 0.53 1.33 24.61
N LEU A 192 0.59 1.97 25.78
CA LEU A 192 1.09 3.33 25.91
C LEU A 192 2.57 3.44 25.53
N ASP A 193 3.40 2.52 26.00
CA ASP A 193 4.83 2.44 25.64
C ASP A 193 4.99 2.28 24.13
N TYR A 194 4.21 1.37 23.52
CA TYR A 194 4.23 1.17 22.07
C TYR A 194 3.83 2.42 21.29
N LEU A 195 2.80 3.14 21.73
CA LEU A 195 2.38 4.40 21.10
C LEU A 195 3.45 5.50 21.27
N ALA A 196 4.16 5.52 22.39
CA ALA A 196 5.25 6.47 22.64
C ALA A 196 6.48 6.17 21.77
N ASP A 197 6.85 4.89 21.63
CA ASP A 197 7.94 4.43 20.75
C ASP A 197 7.71 4.86 19.30
N HIS A 198 6.46 4.82 18.84
CA HIS A 198 6.07 5.25 17.49
C HIS A 198 5.76 6.75 17.38
N SER A 199 6.09 7.54 18.41
CA SER A 199 5.89 8.99 18.46
C SER A 199 4.43 9.44 18.24
N LEU A 200 3.46 8.58 18.53
CA LEU A 200 2.02 8.90 18.43
C LEU A 200 1.51 9.62 19.68
N VAL A 201 2.13 9.36 20.83
CA VAL A 201 1.89 10.03 22.10
C VAL A 201 3.22 10.45 22.74
N GLN A 202 3.17 11.42 23.64
CA GLN A 202 4.28 11.86 24.48
C GLN A 202 3.92 11.65 25.94
N ILE A 203 4.70 10.82 26.62
CA ILE A 203 4.56 10.54 28.04
C ILE A 203 5.48 11.49 28.81
N HIS A 204 4.90 12.26 29.73
CA HIS A 204 5.63 13.09 30.68
C HIS A 204 5.41 12.53 32.08
N SER A 205 6.45 11.89 32.62
CA SER A 205 6.46 11.43 34.00
C SER A 205 6.68 12.62 34.94
N THR A 206 5.71 12.88 35.82
CA THR A 206 5.77 13.90 36.87
C THR A 206 5.82 13.21 38.24
N ASN A 207 6.27 13.91 39.28
CA ASN A 207 6.33 13.36 40.64
C ASN A 207 4.97 12.87 41.18
N ASP A 208 3.86 13.37 40.64
CA ASP A 208 2.49 13.00 41.01
C ASP A 208 1.81 12.01 40.03
N GLY A 209 2.52 11.52 39.00
CA GLY A 209 1.97 10.54 38.05
C GLY A 209 2.47 10.70 36.60
N ALA A 210 2.06 9.76 35.74
CA ALA A 210 2.34 9.83 34.31
C ALA A 210 1.22 10.60 33.59
N THR A 211 1.61 11.65 32.85
CA THR A 211 0.69 12.39 31.98
C THR A 211 1.00 12.11 30.52
N VAL A 212 -0.05 11.99 29.71
CA VAL A 212 0.04 11.65 28.29
C VAL A 212 -0.53 12.78 27.46
N ARG A 213 0.19 13.15 26.40
CA ARG A 213 -0.25 14.12 25.40
C ARG A 213 -0.19 13.49 24.02
N ILE A 214 -1.23 13.70 23.21
CA ILE A 214 -1.23 13.23 21.82
C ILE A 214 -0.31 14.08 20.94
N THR A 215 0.37 13.47 19.97
CA THR A 215 1.17 14.20 18.98
C THR A 215 0.35 14.54 17.74
N ALA A 216 0.90 15.39 16.85
CA ALA A 216 0.32 15.63 15.54
C ALA A 216 0.25 14.34 14.67
N ALA A 217 1.15 13.37 14.88
CA ALA A 217 1.09 12.08 14.22
C ALA A 217 -0.03 11.21 14.79
N GLY A 218 -0.18 11.13 16.12
CA GLY A 218 -1.29 10.45 16.77
C GLY A 218 -2.66 11.00 16.35
N THR A 219 -2.79 12.33 16.27
CA THR A 219 -4.03 12.97 15.81
C THR A 219 -4.38 12.56 14.37
N ARG A 220 -3.39 12.49 13.47
CA ARG A 220 -3.59 12.04 12.09
C ARG A 220 -3.96 10.57 12.01
N CYS A 221 -3.39 9.73 12.88
CA CYS A 221 -3.73 8.31 12.98
C CYS A 221 -5.22 8.13 13.32
N VAL A 222 -5.71 8.81 14.36
CA VAL A 222 -7.13 8.71 14.76
C VAL A 222 -8.06 9.23 13.66
N LEU A 223 -7.72 10.37 13.05
CA LEU A 223 -8.54 10.96 11.98
C LEU A 223 -8.52 10.14 10.68
N ALA A 224 -7.52 9.27 10.47
CA ALA A 224 -7.48 8.37 9.32
C ALA A 224 -8.51 7.22 9.44
N GLY A 225 -9.04 6.96 10.63
CA GLY A 225 -10.13 6.00 10.87
C GLY A 225 -9.77 4.52 10.70
N GLY A 226 -8.48 4.19 10.56
CA GLY A 226 -7.97 2.81 10.56
C GLY A 226 -7.28 2.45 11.88
N SER A 227 -6.81 1.21 11.99
CA SER A 227 -6.00 0.81 13.15
C SER A 227 -4.66 1.54 13.19
N VAL A 228 -4.06 1.65 14.37
CA VAL A 228 -2.72 2.21 14.56
C VAL A 228 -1.71 1.48 13.68
N ASN A 229 -1.81 0.16 13.58
CA ASN A 229 -0.92 -0.63 12.74
C ASN A 229 -1.13 -0.38 11.24
N ASP A 230 -2.38 -0.20 10.79
CA ASP A 230 -2.65 0.19 9.41
C ASP A 230 -2.04 1.56 9.10
N TYR A 231 -2.16 2.51 10.03
CA TYR A 231 -1.58 3.83 9.87
C TYR A 231 -0.05 3.77 9.81
N LEU A 232 0.58 3.02 10.70
CA LEU A 232 2.04 2.84 10.73
C LEU A 232 2.55 2.11 9.48
N SER A 233 1.82 1.11 8.99
CA SER A 233 2.18 0.39 7.74
C SER A 233 2.05 1.25 6.49
N ARG A 234 1.18 2.27 6.52
CA ARG A 234 0.99 3.25 5.44
C ARG A 234 1.92 4.44 5.55
N GLN A 235 2.63 4.62 6.66
CA GLN A 235 3.66 5.65 6.71
C GLN A 235 4.74 5.30 5.67
N PRO A 236 5.16 6.26 4.84
CA PRO A 236 6.12 6.01 3.78
C PRO A 236 7.48 5.72 4.41
N ASN A 237 7.73 4.45 4.72
CA ASN A 237 9.07 3.93 4.98
C ASN A 237 9.86 3.96 3.67
N GLY A 238 10.24 5.15 3.19
CA GLY A 238 11.04 5.36 1.97
C GLY A 238 10.39 4.78 0.71
N GLY A 239 9.88 5.64 -0.18
CA GLY A 239 9.33 5.19 -1.45
C GLY A 239 10.25 4.21 -2.18
N ASP A 240 9.65 3.27 -2.93
CA ASP A 240 10.35 2.25 -3.71
C ASP A 240 11.56 2.83 -4.43
N THR A 241 12.77 2.44 -4.03
CA THR A 241 13.99 2.82 -4.75
C THR A 241 14.18 1.85 -5.92
N TYR A 242 13.74 2.26 -7.11
CA TYR A 242 13.99 1.52 -8.34
C TYR A 242 15.42 1.77 -8.81
N ASN A 243 16.30 0.78 -8.65
CA ASN A 243 17.64 0.83 -9.23
C ASN A 243 17.60 0.19 -10.63
N ILE A 244 17.51 1.03 -11.67
CA ILE A 244 17.38 0.59 -13.06
C ILE A 244 18.67 0.91 -13.81
N ASN A 245 19.37 -0.14 -14.24
CA ASN A 245 20.52 0.02 -15.13
C ASN A 245 20.04 0.12 -16.58
N ASN A 246 20.57 1.09 -17.32
CA ASN A 246 20.39 1.25 -18.77
C ASN A 246 18.95 1.56 -19.24
N SER A 247 18.21 2.42 -18.53
CA SER A 247 16.88 2.87 -18.97
C SER A 247 16.99 4.05 -19.96
N GLN A 248 16.72 3.79 -21.23
CA GLN A 248 16.40 4.85 -22.19
C GLN A 248 14.88 5.07 -22.24
N GLY A 249 14.42 6.29 -21.92
CA GLY A 249 13.09 6.77 -22.32
C GLY A 249 11.87 6.27 -21.53
N PHE A 250 12.03 5.73 -20.33
CA PHE A 250 10.87 5.35 -19.50
C PHE A 250 11.00 5.76 -18.04
N VAL A 251 9.87 6.19 -17.47
CA VAL A 251 9.71 6.53 -16.05
C VAL A 251 8.98 5.35 -15.38
N VAL A 252 9.62 4.70 -14.41
CA VAL A 252 8.92 3.77 -13.51
C VAL A 252 8.40 4.55 -12.33
N GLY A 253 7.09 4.52 -12.13
CA GLY A 253 6.46 5.05 -10.95
C GLY A 253 4.99 4.73 -10.93
N SER A 254 4.55 3.97 -9.94
CA SER A 254 3.12 3.78 -9.65
C SER A 254 2.56 4.86 -8.72
N GLN A 255 3.40 5.81 -8.24
CA GLN A 255 3.05 6.79 -7.21
C GLN A 255 3.56 8.20 -7.49
N GLN A 256 2.96 9.20 -6.82
CA GLN A 256 3.38 10.61 -6.87
C GLN A 256 4.72 10.80 -6.14
N HIS A 257 5.60 11.66 -6.68
CA HIS A 257 6.95 11.99 -6.18
C HIS A 257 8.05 10.93 -6.40
N VAL A 258 8.26 10.49 -7.64
CA VAL A 258 9.43 9.67 -8.00
C VAL A 258 10.66 10.54 -8.26
N VAL A 259 11.75 10.28 -7.54
CA VAL A 259 13.10 10.78 -7.85
C VAL A 259 13.87 9.63 -8.48
N GLN A 260 14.13 9.70 -9.78
CA GLN A 260 14.87 8.68 -10.52
C GLN A 260 16.31 9.16 -10.75
N ASN A 261 17.26 8.52 -10.07
CA ASN A 261 18.70 8.75 -10.27
C ASN A 261 19.22 7.74 -11.31
N ASN A 262 19.28 8.15 -12.57
CA ASN A 262 19.83 7.32 -13.65
C ASN A 262 21.35 7.47 -13.69
N HIS A 263 22.07 6.37 -13.43
CA HIS A 263 23.51 6.30 -13.65
C HIS A 263 23.75 5.52 -14.97
N VAL A 264 24.18 6.23 -16.01
CA VAL A 264 24.63 5.61 -17.26
C VAL A 264 26.13 5.37 -17.12
N GLY A 265 26.53 4.09 -17.01
CA GLY A 265 27.93 3.73 -17.18
C GLY A 265 28.33 3.97 -18.64
N LEU A 266 28.99 5.10 -18.91
CA LEU A 266 29.47 5.45 -20.25
C LEU A 266 30.82 4.75 -20.50
N ASP A 267 30.85 3.81 -21.44
CA ASP A 267 32.11 3.22 -21.92
C ASP A 267 32.69 4.07 -23.05
N ALA A 268 33.51 5.06 -22.70
CA ALA A 268 34.13 6.00 -23.65
C ALA A 268 35.45 5.49 -24.26
N SER A 269 35.87 4.25 -23.96
CA SER A 269 37.14 3.67 -24.39
C SER A 269 37.36 3.74 -25.92
N LYS A 270 36.30 3.47 -26.69
CA LYS A 270 36.35 3.49 -28.16
C LYS A 270 36.51 4.90 -28.74
N LEU A 271 36.07 5.94 -28.03
CA LEU A 271 36.29 7.33 -28.45
C LEU A 271 37.71 7.80 -28.15
N ALA A 272 38.33 7.32 -27.07
CA ALA A 272 39.75 7.54 -26.79
C ALA A 272 40.64 6.89 -27.86
N GLU A 273 40.36 5.65 -28.26
CA GLU A 273 41.08 4.96 -29.35
C GLU A 273 40.94 5.70 -30.70
N PHE A 274 39.75 6.23 -30.99
CA PHE A 274 39.51 7.03 -32.19
C PHE A 274 40.34 8.32 -32.18
N ALA A 275 40.37 9.04 -31.05
CA ALA A 275 41.17 10.26 -30.92
C ALA A 275 42.67 10.00 -31.17
N GLN A 276 43.21 8.89 -30.63
CA GLN A 276 44.59 8.48 -30.88
C GLN A 276 44.85 8.16 -32.35
N MET A 277 43.92 7.46 -33.01
CA MET A 277 44.00 7.16 -34.43
C MET A 277 44.04 8.46 -35.26
N VAL A 278 43.20 9.44 -34.96
CA VAL A 278 43.20 10.74 -35.65
C VAL A 278 44.54 11.45 -35.50
N ARG A 279 45.14 11.45 -34.29
CA ARG A 279 46.48 12.05 -34.06
C ARG A 279 47.58 11.38 -34.88
N GLN A 280 47.53 10.05 -35.03
CA GLN A 280 48.51 9.29 -35.81
C GLN A 280 48.39 9.56 -37.32
N PHE A 281 47.16 9.71 -37.82
CA PHE A 281 46.93 9.89 -39.26
C PHE A 281 46.87 11.35 -39.71
N ALA A 282 46.71 12.33 -38.79
CA ALA A 282 46.63 13.75 -39.12
C ALA A 282 47.75 14.27 -40.06
N PRO A 283 49.05 13.89 -39.89
CA PRO A 283 50.12 14.34 -40.78
C PRO A 283 50.03 13.78 -42.20
N THR A 284 49.24 12.73 -42.43
CA THR A 284 49.09 12.04 -43.72
C THR A 284 47.89 12.51 -44.52
N LEU A 285 47.03 13.36 -43.95
CA LEU A 285 45.78 13.83 -44.57
C LEU A 285 45.99 14.94 -45.61
N GLY A 286 47.20 15.50 -45.72
CA GLY A 286 47.52 16.54 -46.71
C GLY A 286 46.76 17.86 -46.48
N SER A 287 46.39 18.14 -45.23
CA SER A 287 45.73 19.39 -44.79
C SER A 287 46.72 20.55 -44.72
N ALA A 288 46.21 21.79 -44.75
CA ALA A 288 47.02 22.97 -44.45
C ALA A 288 47.53 22.94 -43.00
N ASP A 289 48.68 23.54 -42.71
CA ASP A 289 49.33 23.52 -41.39
C ASP A 289 48.38 24.00 -40.26
N ASP A 290 47.58 25.03 -40.53
CA ASP A 290 46.59 25.56 -39.58
C ASP A 290 45.46 24.56 -39.28
N GLN A 291 45.00 23.83 -40.30
CA GLN A 291 43.97 22.79 -40.14
C GLN A 291 44.51 21.57 -39.42
N GLN A 292 45.77 21.19 -39.69
CA GLN A 292 46.43 20.09 -39.01
C GLN A 292 46.59 20.36 -37.51
N SER A 293 46.99 21.58 -37.14
CA SER A 293 47.08 22.01 -35.74
C SER A 293 45.72 21.94 -35.04
N GLN A 294 44.65 22.37 -35.71
CA GLN A 294 43.29 22.31 -35.18
C GLN A 294 42.80 20.88 -34.96
N ILE A 295 43.06 19.96 -35.91
CA ILE A 295 42.71 18.54 -35.79
C ILE A 295 43.42 17.88 -34.61
N LEU A 296 44.71 18.19 -34.42
CA LEU A 296 45.49 17.65 -33.31
C LEU A 296 44.95 18.15 -31.96
N THR A 297 44.57 19.42 -31.88
CA THR A 297 43.98 20.03 -30.68
C THR A 297 42.61 19.43 -30.38
N ASP A 298 41.73 19.31 -31.39
CA ASP A 298 40.39 18.73 -31.23
C ASP A 298 40.46 17.24 -30.83
N ALA A 299 41.45 16.50 -31.35
CA ALA A 299 41.67 15.10 -30.98
C ALA A 299 42.19 14.96 -29.53
N GLU A 300 43.06 15.86 -29.07
CA GLU A 300 43.53 15.88 -27.68
C GLU A 300 42.39 16.18 -26.70
N VAL A 301 41.51 17.13 -27.03
CA VAL A 301 40.33 17.46 -26.22
C VAL A 301 39.36 16.26 -26.12
N LEU A 302 39.18 15.50 -27.20
CA LEU A 302 38.35 14.29 -27.18
C LEU A 302 38.99 13.17 -26.35
N GLU A 303 40.31 12.96 -26.45
CA GLU A 303 41.05 11.96 -25.67
C GLU A 303 41.00 12.27 -24.16
N GLU A 304 41.20 13.53 -23.77
CA GLU A 304 41.10 13.98 -22.37
C GLU A 304 39.69 13.79 -21.82
N ALA A 305 38.66 14.17 -22.59
CA ALA A 305 37.27 14.02 -22.18
C ALA A 305 36.86 12.54 -22.04
N ALA A 306 37.40 11.66 -22.89
CA ALA A 306 37.10 10.22 -22.87
C ALA A 306 37.86 9.44 -21.79
N THR A 307 39.01 9.94 -21.34
CA THR A 307 39.89 9.26 -20.35
C THR A 307 39.76 9.83 -18.93
N ALA A 308 38.90 10.84 -18.73
CA ALA A 308 38.67 11.44 -17.42
C ALA A 308 38.10 10.42 -16.41
N ASP A 309 38.48 10.54 -15.13
CA ASP A 309 37.97 9.71 -14.03
C ASP A 309 36.43 9.72 -13.91
N GLN A 310 35.81 10.80 -14.39
CA GLN A 310 34.36 10.93 -14.57
C GLN A 310 34.07 11.45 -15.99
N PRO A 311 33.86 10.55 -16.97
CA PRO A 311 33.59 10.95 -18.34
C PRO A 311 32.20 11.58 -18.45
N GLU A 312 32.15 12.88 -18.75
CA GLU A 312 30.90 13.62 -18.93
C GLU A 312 30.35 13.42 -20.35
N PRO A 313 29.15 12.82 -20.52
CA PRO A 313 28.57 12.54 -21.83
C PRO A 313 28.43 13.78 -22.73
N GLY A 314 28.08 14.93 -22.14
CA GLY A 314 27.93 16.19 -22.85
C GLY A 314 29.26 16.74 -23.37
N ARG A 315 30.33 16.64 -22.58
CA ARG A 315 31.67 17.10 -22.95
C ARG A 315 32.27 16.24 -24.07
N ILE A 316 32.09 14.92 -23.98
CA ILE A 316 32.55 13.97 -25.01
C ILE A 316 31.81 14.19 -26.34
N ARG A 317 30.49 14.39 -26.31
CA ARG A 317 29.70 14.66 -27.53
C ARG A 317 30.14 15.95 -28.23
N ALA A 318 30.32 17.03 -27.48
CA ALA A 318 30.78 18.31 -28.03
C ALA A 318 32.18 18.20 -28.67
N ALA A 319 33.12 17.52 -27.99
CA ALA A 319 34.47 17.30 -28.51
C ALA A 319 34.47 16.44 -29.79
N TYR A 320 33.64 15.40 -29.85
CA TYR A 320 33.50 14.58 -31.05
C TYR A 320 32.91 15.35 -32.24
N GLU A 321 31.85 16.15 -32.02
CA GLU A 321 31.21 16.96 -33.07
C GLU A 321 32.16 18.02 -33.63
N GLN A 322 32.97 18.65 -32.77
CA GLN A 322 34.00 19.59 -33.17
C GLN A 322 35.06 18.90 -34.04
N LEU A 323 35.58 17.75 -33.59
CA LEU A 323 36.57 16.98 -34.35
C LEU A 323 36.03 16.51 -35.71
N GLN A 324 34.79 16.05 -35.76
CA GLN A 324 34.14 15.62 -37.00
C GLN A 324 33.95 16.80 -37.96
N THR A 325 33.60 17.98 -37.44
CA THR A 325 33.47 19.21 -38.24
C THR A 325 34.82 19.58 -38.86
N THR A 326 35.90 19.57 -38.08
CA THR A 326 37.25 19.88 -38.57
C THR A 326 37.73 18.86 -39.60
N LEU A 327 37.46 17.56 -39.39
CA LEU A 327 37.79 16.50 -40.33
C LEU A 327 37.01 16.64 -41.66
N THR A 328 35.72 16.95 -41.61
CA THR A 328 34.89 17.13 -42.82
C THR A 328 35.17 18.43 -43.58
N ALA A 329 35.75 19.43 -42.92
CA ALA A 329 36.17 20.69 -43.53
C ALA A 329 37.46 20.56 -44.39
N ILE A 330 38.16 19.42 -44.32
CA ILE A 330 39.30 19.12 -45.19
C ILE A 330 38.76 18.85 -46.60
N GLY A 331 38.97 19.82 -47.51
CA GLY A 331 38.48 19.74 -48.89
C GLY A 331 39.13 18.64 -49.75
N THR A 332 40.19 17.99 -49.27
CA THR A 332 40.92 16.91 -49.94
C THR A 332 40.40 15.55 -49.48
N ALA A 333 39.55 14.92 -50.29
CA ALA A 333 39.06 13.57 -50.04
C ALA A 333 40.19 12.53 -50.23
N THR A 334 40.86 12.15 -49.14
CA THR A 334 41.81 11.04 -49.13
C THR A 334 41.15 9.76 -48.62
N PRO A 335 41.61 8.56 -49.03
CA PRO A 335 41.14 7.30 -48.45
C PRO A 335 41.31 7.23 -46.93
N GLY A 336 42.35 7.87 -46.38
CA GLY A 336 42.57 7.97 -44.93
C GLY A 336 41.50 8.81 -44.22
N LEU A 337 41.03 9.89 -44.85
CA LEU A 337 39.96 10.72 -44.30
C LEU A 337 38.63 9.96 -44.24
N ALA A 338 38.27 9.21 -45.29
CA ALA A 338 37.06 8.39 -45.31
C ALA A 338 37.08 7.29 -44.23
N MET A 339 38.25 6.67 -44.02
CA MET A 339 38.45 5.68 -42.96
C MET A 339 38.26 6.28 -41.56
N LEU A 340 38.83 7.47 -41.29
CA LEU A 340 38.69 8.14 -39.99
C LEU A 340 37.24 8.56 -39.72
N VAL A 341 36.53 9.11 -40.71
CA VAL A 341 35.12 9.49 -40.54
C VAL A 341 34.25 8.26 -40.24
N GLN A 342 34.50 7.13 -40.90
CA GLN A 342 33.78 5.88 -40.65
C GLN A 342 34.11 5.29 -39.27
N ALA A 343 35.38 5.33 -38.85
CA ALA A 343 35.81 4.88 -37.52
C ALA A 343 35.19 5.72 -36.41
N GLY A 344 35.14 7.05 -36.58
CA GLY A 344 34.51 7.98 -35.64
C GLY A 344 33.01 7.72 -35.46
N GLN A 345 32.28 7.50 -36.55
CA GLN A 345 30.85 7.16 -36.50
C GLN A 345 30.59 5.84 -35.76
N GLY A 346 31.44 4.83 -35.98
CA GLY A 346 31.35 3.55 -35.27
C GLY A 346 31.63 3.68 -33.77
N ALA A 347 32.62 4.48 -33.39
CA ALA A 347 32.95 4.75 -31.99
C ALA A 347 31.84 5.55 -31.28
N PHE A 348 31.26 6.55 -31.95
CA PHE A 348 30.15 7.33 -31.41
C PHE A 348 28.89 6.48 -31.21
N GLN A 349 28.54 5.62 -32.18
CA GLN A 349 27.41 4.70 -32.03
C GLN A 349 27.65 3.66 -30.93
N ALA A 350 28.87 3.16 -30.76
CA ALA A 350 29.17 2.22 -29.70
C ALA A 350 29.10 2.84 -28.29
N THR A 351 29.33 4.15 -28.18
CA THR A 351 29.33 4.88 -26.90
C THR A 351 27.96 5.47 -26.56
N PHE A 352 27.16 5.86 -27.56
CA PHE A 352 25.88 6.57 -27.36
C PHE A 352 24.66 5.93 -28.01
N GLY A 353 24.83 4.87 -28.80
CA GLY A 353 23.79 4.27 -29.65
C GLY A 353 23.14 2.99 -29.12
N GLY A 354 23.24 2.72 -27.80
CA GLY A 354 22.67 1.54 -27.13
C GLY A 354 21.36 1.80 -26.44
#